data_AF-A0A838A530-F1
#
_entry.id   AF-A0A838A530-F1
#
_cell.length_a   1.000
_cell.length_b   1.000
_cell.length_c   1.000
_cell.angle_alpha   90.00
_cell.angle_beta   90.00
_cell.angle_gamma   90.00
#
_symmetry.space_group_name_H-M   'P 1'
#
loop_
_entity.id
_entity.type
_entity.pdbx_description
1 polymer ?
#
loop_
_entity_poly.entity_id
_entity_poly.type
_entity_poly.pdbx_seq_one_letter_code
_entity_poly.pdbx_strand_id
1 'polypeptide(L)'
;MQAFTVNLASVDSAGGETVTVDLGTRRTFYAWCQITVIDSLADFDRDNAAAIDIVRVDGTLTPWRAAGGDHFGPPGAVSNVRESAMSGAGQRITFRLRAFHKADLAVLGVGMVLVP
;
A
#
# COMPACT_ATOMS: atom_id res chain seq x y z
N MET A 1 -17.18 -10.63 13.48
CA MET A 1 -16.10 -10.61 12.50
C MET A 1 -16.58 -10.17 11.13
N GLN A 2 -16.03 -9.08 10.61
CA GLN A 2 -16.35 -8.47 9.31
C GLN A 2 -15.05 -8.31 8.51
N ALA A 3 -15.06 -8.68 7.23
CA ALA A 3 -13.92 -8.56 6.34
C ALA A 3 -14.17 -7.54 5.23
N PHE A 4 -13.14 -6.79 4.89
CA PHE A 4 -13.11 -5.83 3.80
C PHE A 4 -11.93 -6.17 2.88
N THR A 5 -12.18 -6.13 1.58
CA THR A 5 -11.17 -6.39 0.55
C THR A 5 -11.19 -5.25 -0.45
N VAL A 6 -10.02 -4.75 -0.80
CA VAL A 6 -9.85 -3.72 -1.83
C VAL A 6 -8.79 -4.14 -2.82
N ASN A 7 -9.08 -3.98 -4.10
CA ASN A 7 -8.11 -4.18 -5.17
C ASN A 7 -7.37 -2.87 -5.42
N LEU A 8 -6.05 -2.96 -5.61
CA LEU A 8 -5.20 -1.86 -5.98
C LEU A 8 -4.55 -2.17 -7.32
N ALA A 9 -4.40 -1.14 -8.14
CA ALA A 9 -3.70 -1.24 -9.42
C ALA A 9 -2.80 -0.02 -9.58
N SER A 10 -1.54 -0.27 -9.91
CA SER A 10 -0.60 0.74 -10.38
C SER A 10 -0.25 0.37 -11.82
N VAL A 11 -1.05 0.91 -12.75
CA VAL A 11 -0.94 0.68 -14.19
C VAL A 11 -1.07 2.03 -14.90
N ASP A 12 -0.49 2.16 -16.11
CA ASP A 12 -0.46 3.41 -16.89
C ASP A 12 -1.85 3.98 -17.26
N SER A 13 -2.92 3.20 -17.08
CA SER A 13 -4.31 3.61 -17.30
C SER A 13 -5.19 3.40 -16.06
N ALA A 14 -5.32 4.47 -15.26
CA ALA A 14 -6.42 4.68 -14.30
C ALA A 14 -6.57 3.69 -13.12
N GLY A 15 -5.49 3.07 -12.65
CA GLY A 15 -5.50 2.30 -11.41
C GLY A 15 -5.58 3.17 -10.14
N GLY A 16 -6.38 2.75 -9.16
CA GLY A 16 -6.39 3.34 -7.82
C GLY A 16 -5.16 2.93 -7.02
N GLU A 17 -4.08 3.69 -7.13
CA GLU A 17 -2.84 3.47 -6.36
C GLU A 17 -3.04 3.63 -4.85
N THR A 18 -4.14 4.24 -4.45
CA THR A 18 -4.48 4.42 -3.05
C THR A 18 -5.96 4.14 -2.86
N VAL A 19 -6.29 3.28 -1.90
CA VAL A 19 -7.68 2.94 -1.57
C VAL A 19 -7.85 3.01 -0.06
N THR A 20 -8.95 3.62 0.39
CA THR A 20 -9.29 3.70 1.81
C THR A 20 -10.49 2.82 2.12
N VAL A 21 -10.34 1.96 3.12
CA VAL A 21 -11.46 1.25 3.76
C VAL A 21 -11.94 2.12 4.93
N ASP A 22 -13.22 2.50 4.89
CA ASP A 22 -13.89 3.18 6.00
C ASP A 22 -14.77 2.19 6.77
N LEU A 23 -14.45 1.98 8.04
CA LEU A 23 -15.18 1.08 8.94
C LEU A 23 -16.46 1.72 9.51
N GLY A 24 -16.75 2.99 9.19
CA GLY A 24 -17.88 3.79 9.65
C GLY A 24 -17.74 4.34 11.08
N THR A 25 -16.98 3.66 11.92
CA THR A 25 -16.60 4.09 13.27
C THR A 25 -15.21 3.59 13.63
N ARG A 26 -14.63 4.10 14.72
CA ARG A 26 -13.35 3.61 15.24
C ARG A 26 -13.54 2.21 15.81
N ARG A 27 -12.81 1.23 15.28
CA ARG A 27 -12.84 -0.18 15.71
C ARG A 27 -11.43 -0.75 15.78
N THR A 28 -11.26 -1.82 16.54
CA THR A 28 -10.05 -2.64 16.44
C THR A 28 -10.04 -3.39 15.12
N PHE A 29 -8.85 -3.60 14.56
CA PHE A 29 -8.71 -4.30 13.28
C PHE A 29 -7.37 -5.03 13.16
N TYR A 30 -7.33 -5.98 12.23
CA TYR A 30 -6.13 -6.52 11.60
C TYR A 30 -6.15 -6.09 10.13
N ALA A 31 -5.04 -5.59 9.61
CA ALA A 31 -4.93 -5.18 8.22
C ALA A 31 -3.64 -5.72 7.62
N TRP A 32 -3.69 -6.12 6.35
CA TRP A 32 -2.53 -6.52 5.58
C TRP A 32 -2.74 -6.26 4.09
N CYS A 33 -1.66 -6.23 3.33
CA CYS A 33 -1.71 -6.08 1.88
C CYS A 33 -0.65 -6.92 1.18
N GLN A 34 -0.94 -7.29 -0.07
CA GLN A 34 -0.10 -8.17 -0.87
C GLN A 34 -0.13 -7.75 -2.35
N ILE A 35 1.03 -7.76 -3.00
CA ILE A 35 1.12 -7.69 -4.46
C ILE A 35 0.73 -9.07 -5.01
N THR A 36 -0.22 -9.10 -5.93
CA THR A 36 -0.77 -10.34 -6.50
C THR A 36 -0.28 -10.57 -7.93
N VAL A 37 0.01 -9.50 -8.67
CA VAL A 37 0.52 -9.57 -10.03
C VAL A 37 1.59 -8.50 -10.21
N ILE A 38 2.66 -8.89 -10.88
CA ILE A 38 3.67 -8.00 -11.45
C ILE A 38 3.73 -8.35 -12.93
N ASP A 39 3.83 -7.35 -13.80
CA ASP A 39 4.05 -7.57 -15.23
C ASP A 39 5.23 -8.51 -15.46
N SER A 40 5.02 -9.57 -16.23
CA SER A 40 6.06 -10.54 -16.60
C SER A 40 7.15 -9.94 -17.48
N LEU A 41 6.89 -8.81 -18.12
CA LEU A 41 7.84 -8.10 -18.97
C LEU A 41 8.73 -7.14 -18.17
N ALA A 42 8.50 -6.98 -16.87
CA ALA A 42 9.39 -6.21 -16.01
C ALA A 42 10.74 -6.91 -15.86
N ASP A 43 11.82 -6.21 -16.21
CA ASP A 43 13.19 -6.69 -16.11
C ASP A 43 13.82 -6.45 -14.72
N PHE A 44 13.16 -5.65 -13.87
CA PHE A 44 13.60 -5.34 -12.51
C PHE A 44 15.04 -4.82 -12.46
N ASP A 45 15.34 -3.83 -13.28
CA ASP A 45 16.64 -3.17 -13.23
C ASP A 45 16.76 -2.26 -11.97
N ARG A 46 17.79 -1.40 -11.93
CA ARG A 46 18.07 -0.58 -10.75
C ARG A 46 16.93 0.37 -10.37
N ASP A 47 16.10 0.82 -11.31
CA ASP A 47 15.04 1.81 -11.05
C ASP A 47 13.62 1.22 -11.01
N ASN A 48 13.45 -0.03 -11.44
CA ASN A 48 12.20 -0.75 -11.28
C ASN A 48 12.05 -1.28 -9.85
N ALA A 49 11.02 -0.79 -9.17
CA ALA A 49 10.58 -1.36 -7.91
C ALA A 49 9.05 -1.36 -7.82
N ALA A 50 8.52 -2.20 -6.93
CA ALA A 50 7.12 -2.20 -6.55
C ALA A 50 6.99 -2.25 -5.03
N ALA A 51 6.01 -1.53 -4.47
CA ALA A 51 5.70 -1.61 -3.05
C ALA A 51 4.20 -1.49 -2.80
N ILE A 52 3.69 -2.29 -1.87
CA ILE A 52 2.35 -2.17 -1.32
C ILE A 52 2.44 -1.97 0.19
N ASP A 53 1.72 -0.98 0.71
CA ASP A 53 1.77 -0.64 2.12
C ASP A 53 0.43 -0.06 2.64
N ILE A 54 0.24 -0.14 3.95
CA ILE A 54 -0.79 0.55 4.72
C ILE A 54 -0.23 1.93 5.03
N VAL A 55 -0.43 2.90 4.15
CA VAL A 55 0.22 4.21 4.26
C VAL A 55 -0.33 5.04 5.42
N ARG A 56 -1.63 4.93 5.75
CA ARG A 56 -2.27 5.71 6.81
C ARG A 56 -3.35 4.95 7.56
N VAL A 57 -3.52 5.33 8.83
CA VAL A 57 -4.70 5.02 9.66
C VAL A 57 -5.22 6.35 10.22
N ASP A 58 -6.49 6.65 9.96
CA ASP A 58 -7.16 7.90 10.35
C ASP A 58 -6.37 9.17 9.94
N GLY A 59 -5.75 9.13 8.76
CA GLY A 59 -4.92 10.23 8.24
C GLY A 59 -3.49 10.26 8.80
N THR A 60 -3.19 9.52 9.86
CA THR A 60 -1.84 9.43 10.45
C THR A 60 -1.01 8.42 9.67
N LEU A 61 0.24 8.79 9.35
CA LEU A 61 1.18 7.88 8.70
C LEU A 61 1.54 6.72 9.63
N THR A 62 1.52 5.50 9.12
CA THR A 62 2.03 4.32 9.83
C THR A 62 3.56 4.35 9.89
N PRO A 63 4.22 3.52 10.72
CA PRO A 63 5.68 3.46 10.75
C PRO A 63 6.28 3.13 9.37
N TRP A 64 7.45 3.72 9.08
CA TRP A 64 8.20 3.41 7.87
C TRP A 64 9.07 2.16 8.07
N ARG A 65 9.31 1.43 6.98
CA ARG A 65 10.10 0.18 6.95
C ARG A 65 11.30 0.24 6.02
N ALA A 66 11.24 1.04 4.96
CA ALA A 66 12.37 1.34 4.10
C ALA A 66 12.39 2.83 3.73
N ALA A 67 13.57 3.45 3.75
CA ALA A 67 13.79 4.88 3.50
C ALA A 67 15.19 5.10 2.89
N GLY A 68 15.41 6.27 2.29
CA GLY A 68 16.67 6.67 1.64
C GLY A 68 16.91 6.09 0.25
N GLY A 69 18.15 6.22 -0.23
CA GLY A 69 18.53 5.88 -1.61
C GLY A 69 17.96 6.86 -2.64
N ASP A 70 18.03 6.48 -3.91
CA ASP A 70 17.55 7.32 -5.03
C ASP A 70 16.01 7.31 -5.15
N HIS A 71 15.33 6.36 -4.50
CA HIS A 71 13.90 6.05 -4.72
C HIS A 71 12.97 6.42 -3.55
N PHE A 72 13.49 6.61 -2.34
CA PHE A 72 12.69 6.97 -1.17
C PHE A 72 13.11 8.31 -0.58
N GLY A 73 12.28 8.84 0.32
CA GLY A 73 12.59 10.09 1.01
C GLY A 73 13.46 9.87 2.25
N PRO A 74 13.77 10.97 2.97
CA PRO A 74 14.40 10.87 4.29
C PRO A 74 13.50 10.09 5.28
N PRO A 75 14.04 9.59 6.41
CA PRO A 75 13.25 8.92 7.44
C PRO A 75 11.99 9.72 7.82
N GLY A 76 10.84 9.05 7.84
CA GLY A 76 9.53 9.66 8.11
C GLY A 76 8.79 10.26 6.89
N ALA A 77 9.44 10.42 5.73
CA ALA A 77 8.80 10.95 4.52
C ALA A 77 7.67 10.04 4.00
N VAL A 78 6.60 10.63 3.44
CA VAL A 78 5.45 9.87 2.90
C VAL A 78 5.85 8.94 1.76
N SER A 79 6.91 9.26 1.00
CA SER A 79 7.45 8.43 -0.09
C SER A 79 8.09 7.11 0.38
N ASN A 80 8.34 6.94 1.67
CA ASN A 80 8.92 5.72 2.21
C ASN A 80 7.94 4.55 2.14
N VAL A 81 8.48 3.33 2.09
CA VAL A 81 7.68 2.10 2.27
C VAL A 81 7.24 2.02 3.73
N ARG A 82 5.98 1.69 3.94
CA ARG A 82 5.33 1.65 5.26
C ARG A 82 4.95 0.22 5.65
N GLU A 83 4.26 0.05 6.78
CA GLU A 83 3.77 -1.26 7.22
C GLU A 83 2.95 -1.97 6.15
N SER A 84 3.24 -3.24 5.87
CA SER A 84 2.41 -4.08 4.99
C SER A 84 1.40 -4.93 5.74
N ALA A 85 1.55 -5.06 7.08
CA ALA A 85 0.63 -5.73 7.96
C ALA A 85 0.68 -5.09 9.36
N MET A 86 -0.48 -4.89 9.99
CA MET A 86 -0.58 -4.36 11.35
C MET A 86 -1.89 -4.74 12.02
N SER A 87 -1.90 -4.70 13.35
CA SER A 87 -3.13 -4.56 14.15
C SER A 87 -3.21 -3.17 14.75
N GLY A 88 -4.41 -2.71 15.07
CA GLY A 88 -4.60 -1.40 15.66
C GLY A 88 -6.05 -1.07 15.93
N ALA A 89 -6.30 0.22 16.21
CA ALA A 89 -7.64 0.77 16.30
C ALA A 89 -7.74 2.02 15.42
N GLY A 90 -8.79 2.09 14.61
CA GLY A 90 -9.01 3.18 13.68
C GLY A 90 -10.33 3.04 12.92
N GLN A 91 -10.64 4.01 12.07
CA GLN A 91 -11.82 4.01 11.22
C GLN A 91 -11.44 3.94 9.74
N ARG A 92 -10.48 4.77 9.30
CA ARG A 92 -10.09 4.91 7.90
C ARG A 92 -8.70 4.31 7.69
N ILE A 93 -8.64 3.16 7.02
CA ILE A 93 -7.39 2.45 6.72
C ILE A 93 -7.07 2.67 5.26
N THR A 94 -5.95 3.34 4.97
CA THR A 94 -5.54 3.67 3.61
C THR A 94 -4.39 2.77 3.18
N PHE A 95 -4.63 1.99 2.14
CA PHE A 95 -3.64 1.20 1.43
C PHE A 95 -3.07 2.00 0.27
N ARG A 96 -1.83 1.70 -0.12
CA ARG A 96 -1.17 2.26 -1.27
C ARG A 96 -0.35 1.21 -2.00
N LEU A 97 -0.47 1.18 -3.32
CA LEU A 97 0.34 0.39 -4.24
C LEU A 97 1.09 1.34 -5.16
N ARG A 98 2.37 1.09 -5.39
CA ARG A 98 3.23 1.88 -6.27
C ARG A 98 4.10 0.98 -7.13
N ALA A 99 4.10 1.26 -8.43
CA ALA A 99 5.23 0.98 -9.32
C ALA A 99 6.11 2.24 -9.36
N PHE A 100 7.40 2.08 -9.14
CA PHE A 100 8.34 3.22 -9.02
C PHE A 100 8.73 3.77 -10.39
N HIS A 101 8.63 2.96 -11.44
CA HIS A 101 8.78 3.35 -12.83
C HIS A 101 7.55 2.84 -13.60
N LYS A 102 6.50 3.66 -13.76
CA LYS A 102 5.21 3.18 -14.29
C LYS A 102 5.20 2.90 -15.79
N ALA A 103 6.10 3.54 -16.52
CA ALA A 103 6.16 3.45 -17.97
C ALA A 103 6.50 2.04 -18.47
N ASP A 104 7.07 1.18 -17.62
CA ASP A 104 7.46 -0.19 -17.92
C ASP A 104 7.03 -1.21 -16.84
N LEU A 105 6.32 -0.78 -15.80
CA LEU A 105 5.92 -1.65 -14.69
C LEU A 105 4.44 -1.47 -14.32
N ALA A 106 3.67 -2.52 -14.62
CA ALA A 106 2.31 -2.70 -14.14
C ALA A 106 2.27 -3.64 -12.92
N VAL A 107 1.56 -3.23 -11.87
CA VAL A 107 1.43 -4.01 -10.62
C VAL A 107 -0.02 -4.03 -10.14
N LEU A 108 -0.49 -5.19 -9.70
CA LEU A 108 -1.78 -5.35 -9.04
C LEU A 108 -1.57 -5.88 -7.63
N GLY A 109 -2.47 -5.50 -6.73
CA GLY A 109 -2.43 -5.98 -5.35
C GLY A 109 -3.77 -5.92 -4.66
N VAL A 110 -3.78 -6.42 -3.43
CA VAL A 110 -4.96 -6.47 -2.58
C VAL A 110 -4.63 -5.92 -1.20
N GLY A 111 -5.57 -5.15 -0.64
CA GLY A 111 -5.61 -4.76 0.76
C GLY A 111 -6.76 -5.47 1.47
N MET A 112 -6.50 -5.91 2.69
CA MET A 112 -7.45 -6.63 3.53
C MET A 112 -7.57 -5.94 4.89
N VAL A 113 -8.80 -5.81 5.39
CA VAL A 113 -9.08 -5.42 6.77
C VAL A 113 -10.05 -6.41 7.40
N LEU A 114 -9.71 -6.91 8.58
CA LEU A 114 -10.53 -7.79 9.40
C LEU A 114 -10.88 -7.08 10.71
N VAL A 115 -12.16 -6.87 10.94
CA VAL A 115 -12.69 -6.37 12.22
C VAL A 115 -13.20 -7.56 13.01
N PRO A 116 -12.61 -7.90 14.17
CA PRO A 116 -13.05 -9.03 14.99
C PRO A 116 -14.49 -8.86 15.49
#